data_AF-A0A3M0XLH6-F1
#
_entry.id   AF-A0A3M0XLH6-F1
#
_cell.length_a   1.000
_cell.length_b   1.000
_cell.length_c   1.000
_cell.angle_alpha   90.00
_cell.angle_beta   90.00
_cell.angle_gamma   90.00
#
_symmetry.space_group_name_H-M   'P 1'
#
loop_
_entity.id
_entity.type
_entity.pdbx_description
1 polymer ?
#
loop_
_entity_poly.entity_id
_entity_poly.type
_entity_poly.pdbx_seq_one_letter_code
_entity_poly.pdbx_strand_id
1 'polypeptide(L)'
;MEIFGLVIIVILVSLGLLFVLVVLTKSPPRSVEVLRENVQAANFLHSSLGTTVPGCNGRSLRELLQDCALAGVQGDRIVGASVCDDGRDSCSKVSFVSKQILEETFGKWGRTYEFFVSGTESVSLINASNGACRGAREGFVRPEKVRGSVDVNVTIYLC
;
A
#
# COMPACT_ATOMS: atom_id res chain seq x y z
N MET A 1 -64.79 -7.00 -3.05
CA MET A 1 -63.67 -6.39 -3.79
C MET A 1 -62.37 -6.32 -2.96
N GLU A 2 -62.28 -7.00 -1.81
CA GLU A 2 -61.12 -6.93 -0.91
C GLU A 2 -59.93 -7.78 -1.39
N ILE A 3 -60.21 -8.88 -2.09
CA ILE A 3 -59.18 -9.82 -2.61
C ILE A 3 -58.27 -9.13 -3.65
N PHE A 4 -58.82 -8.20 -4.45
CA PHE A 4 -58.04 -7.45 -5.44
C PHE A 4 -57.01 -6.51 -4.79
N GLY A 5 -57.32 -5.92 -3.64
CA GLY A 5 -56.39 -5.07 -2.90
C GLY A 5 -55.19 -5.86 -2.38
N LEU A 6 -55.43 -7.05 -1.84
CA LEU A 6 -54.36 -7.92 -1.33
C LEU A 6 -53.40 -8.35 -2.44
N VAL A 7 -53.92 -8.71 -3.62
CA VAL A 7 -53.09 -9.12 -4.77
C VAL A 7 -52.15 -8.00 -5.21
N ILE A 8 -52.62 -6.75 -5.26
CA ILE A 8 -51.80 -5.60 -5.66
C ILE A 8 -50.65 -5.37 -4.67
N ILE A 9 -50.91 -5.47 -3.37
CA ILE A 9 -49.89 -5.29 -2.33
C ILE A 9 -48.80 -6.36 -2.46
N VAL A 10 -49.19 -7.63 -2.66
CA VAL A 10 -48.23 -8.73 -2.84
C VAL A 10 -47.32 -8.48 -4.04
N ILE A 11 -47.87 -8.01 -5.17
CA ILE A 11 -47.08 -7.68 -6.37
C ILE A 11 -46.08 -6.56 -6.08
N LEU A 12 -46.51 -5.49 -5.40
CA LEU A 12 -45.63 -4.36 -5.06
C LEU A 12 -44.50 -4.79 -4.12
N VAL A 13 -44.79 -5.59 -3.10
CA VAL A 13 -43.78 -6.12 -2.18
C VAL A 13 -42.79 -7.04 -2.91
N SER A 14 -43.29 -7.90 -3.80
CA SER A 14 -42.48 -8.81 -4.61
C SER A 14 -41.51 -8.04 -5.51
N LEU A 15 -42.00 -7.00 -6.19
CA LEU A 15 -41.17 -6.13 -7.02
C LEU A 15 -40.12 -5.37 -6.19
N GLY A 16 -40.50 -4.87 -5.02
CA GLY A 16 -39.58 -4.21 -4.09
C GLY A 16 -38.43 -5.13 -3.67
N LEU A 17 -38.74 -6.37 -3.31
CA LEU A 17 -37.73 -7.39 -2.96
C LEU A 17 -36.81 -7.71 -4.14
N LEU A 18 -37.35 -7.80 -5.36
CA LEU A 18 -36.59 -8.07 -6.58
C LEU A 18 -35.61 -6.93 -6.88
N PHE A 19 -36.03 -5.67 -6.72
CA PHE A 19 -35.14 -4.51 -6.85
C PHE A 19 -34.00 -4.53 -5.84
N VAL A 20 -34.28 -4.84 -4.57
CA VAL A 20 -33.24 -4.96 -3.53
C VAL A 20 -32.25 -6.05 -3.89
N LEU A 21 -32.71 -7.21 -4.34
CA LEU A 21 -31.83 -8.30 -4.78
C LEU A 21 -30.95 -7.90 -5.96
N VAL A 22 -31.50 -7.23 -6.98
CA VAL A 22 -30.73 -6.78 -8.15
C VAL A 22 -29.67 -5.75 -7.78
N VAL A 23 -29.98 -4.83 -6.85
CA VAL A 23 -29.03 -3.82 -6.37
C VAL A 23 -27.92 -4.46 -5.54
N LEU A 24 -28.25 -5.42 -4.67
CA LEU A 24 -27.26 -6.11 -3.84
C LEU A 24 -26.39 -7.09 -4.63
N THR A 25 -26.91 -7.67 -5.72
CA THR A 25 -26.18 -8.64 -6.56
C THR A 25 -25.37 -7.99 -7.68
N LYS A 26 -25.59 -6.71 -7.99
CA LYS A 26 -24.69 -5.96 -8.87
C LYS A 26 -23.37 -5.71 -8.16
N SER A 27 -22.39 -6.56 -8.41
CA SER A 27 -21.00 -6.27 -8.07
C SER A 27 -20.61 -4.92 -8.69
N PRO A 28 -19.85 -4.07 -7.96
CA PRO A 28 -19.36 -2.83 -8.52
C PRO A 28 -18.58 -3.11 -9.82
N PRO A 29 -18.67 -2.24 -10.83
CA PRO A 29 -17.87 -2.42 -12.04
C PRO A 29 -16.40 -2.43 -11.64
N ARG A 30 -15.62 -3.36 -12.20
CA ARG A 30 -14.18 -3.56 -11.88
C ARG A 30 -13.38 -2.26 -11.85
N SER A 31 -13.72 -1.28 -12.69
CA SER A 31 -13.08 0.04 -12.71
C SER A 31 -13.15 0.82 -11.38
N VAL A 32 -14.19 0.60 -10.58
CA VAL A 32 -14.36 1.22 -9.26
C VAL A 32 -13.48 0.54 -8.21
N GLU A 33 -13.25 -0.76 -8.34
CA GLU A 33 -12.33 -1.52 -7.46
C GLU A 33 -10.88 -1.07 -7.70
N VAL A 34 -10.46 -0.95 -8.97
CA VAL A 34 -9.13 -0.45 -9.35
C VAL A 34 -8.85 0.94 -8.78
N LEU A 35 -9.81 1.86 -8.89
CA LEU A 35 -9.65 3.21 -8.38
C LEU A 35 -9.52 3.20 -6.85
N ARG A 36 -10.27 2.34 -6.17
CA ARG A 36 -10.23 2.21 -4.71
C ARG A 36 -8.88 1.65 -4.24
N GLU A 37 -8.34 0.64 -4.91
CA GLU A 37 -7.04 0.05 -4.57
C GLU A 37 -5.90 1.05 -4.77
N ASN A 38 -5.92 1.81 -5.87
CA ASN A 38 -4.94 2.88 -6.11
C ASN A 38 -5.00 4.00 -5.07
N VAL A 39 -6.22 4.44 -4.69
CA VAL A 39 -6.38 5.46 -3.65
C VAL A 39 -5.93 4.93 -2.29
N GLN A 40 -6.22 3.67 -1.98
CA GLN A 40 -5.76 3.04 -0.75
C GLN A 40 -4.23 2.92 -0.71
N ALA A 41 -3.60 2.47 -1.79
CA ALA A 41 -2.16 2.40 -1.96
C ALA A 41 -1.50 3.78 -1.79
N ALA A 42 -2.06 4.83 -2.41
CA ALA A 42 -1.56 6.19 -2.30
C ALA A 42 -1.64 6.74 -0.87
N ASN A 43 -2.80 6.58 -0.22
CA ASN A 43 -3.00 7.02 1.16
C ASN A 43 -2.09 6.25 2.13
N PHE A 44 -1.93 4.94 1.90
CA PHE A 44 -1.01 4.10 2.66
C PHE A 44 0.42 4.60 2.55
N LEU A 45 0.94 4.77 1.32
CA LEU A 45 2.29 5.27 1.10
C LEU A 45 2.49 6.66 1.70
N HIS A 46 1.49 7.54 1.64
CA HIS A 46 1.58 8.83 2.27
C HIS A 46 1.69 8.77 3.79
N SER A 47 0.87 7.93 4.39
CA SER A 47 0.84 7.78 5.84
C SER A 47 2.11 7.09 6.34
N SER A 48 2.54 6.01 5.68
CA SER A 48 3.71 5.22 6.09
C SER A 48 5.02 6.02 6.00
N LEU A 49 5.20 6.80 4.93
CA LEU A 49 6.36 7.69 4.78
C LEU A 49 6.38 8.83 5.83
N GLY A 50 5.21 9.22 6.34
CA GLY A 50 5.06 10.19 7.42
C GLY A 50 5.32 9.63 8.82
N THR A 51 5.24 8.30 8.99
CA THR A 51 5.37 7.65 10.31
C THR A 51 6.76 7.82 10.90
N THR A 52 6.82 8.20 12.18
CA THR A 52 8.07 8.28 12.96
C THR A 52 8.57 6.89 13.31
N VAL A 53 9.87 6.65 13.09
CA VAL A 53 10.48 5.36 13.39
C VAL A 53 11.09 5.37 14.79
N PRO A 54 10.68 4.45 15.69
CA PRO A 54 11.24 4.37 17.03
C PRO A 54 12.70 3.92 16.99
N GLY A 55 13.52 4.55 17.82
CA GLY A 55 14.96 4.27 17.93
C GLY A 55 15.81 4.87 16.81
N CYS A 56 15.32 5.90 16.10
CA CYS A 56 16.09 6.62 15.08
C CYS A 56 15.99 8.14 15.28
N ASN A 57 16.13 8.63 16.52
CA ASN A 57 16.09 10.05 16.86
C ASN A 57 14.82 10.80 16.40
N GLY A 58 13.67 10.12 16.39
CA GLY A 58 12.40 10.72 15.96
C GLY A 58 12.30 11.00 14.45
N ARG A 59 13.22 10.47 13.64
CA ARG A 59 13.19 10.61 12.19
C ARG A 59 11.99 9.87 11.59
N SER A 60 11.40 10.44 10.55
CA SER A 60 10.32 9.79 9.82
C SER A 60 10.86 8.72 8.86
N LEU A 61 10.02 7.77 8.47
CA LEU A 61 10.40 6.72 7.51
C LEU A 61 10.92 7.32 6.20
N ARG A 62 10.31 8.41 5.73
CA ARG A 62 10.77 9.21 4.59
C ARG A 62 12.17 9.80 4.78
N GLU A 63 12.48 10.33 5.95
CA GLU A 63 13.82 10.89 6.22
C GLU A 63 14.88 9.80 6.27
N LEU A 64 14.55 8.62 6.78
CA LEU A 64 15.43 7.45 6.73
C LEU A 64 15.57 6.89 5.32
N LEU A 65 14.51 6.93 4.53
CA LEU A 65 14.55 6.52 3.12
C LEU A 65 15.44 7.47 2.30
N GLN A 66 15.33 8.77 2.51
CA GLN A 66 16.19 9.78 1.89
C GLN A 66 17.66 9.59 2.28
N ASP A 67 17.92 9.25 3.55
CA ASP A 67 19.25 8.94 4.05
C ASP A 67 19.84 7.70 3.40
N CYS A 68 19.03 6.64 3.30
CA CYS A 68 19.38 5.41 2.61
C CYS A 68 19.68 5.64 1.12
N ALA A 69 18.90 6.50 0.46
CA ALA A 69 19.09 6.81 -0.95
C ALA A 69 20.41 7.52 -1.24
N LEU A 70 20.96 8.25 -0.26
CA LEU A 70 22.24 8.94 -0.37
C LEU A 70 23.44 8.05 0.00
N ALA A 71 23.19 6.93 0.66
CA ALA A 71 24.23 5.97 0.98
C ALA A 71 24.73 5.30 -0.30
N GLY A 72 26.03 5.01 -0.37
CA GLY A 72 26.64 4.24 -1.44
C GLY A 72 26.61 2.75 -1.13
N VAL A 73 26.67 1.91 -2.16
CA VAL A 73 26.86 0.47 -2.00
C VAL A 73 28.30 0.12 -2.37
N GLN A 74 29.02 -0.56 -1.46
CA GLN A 74 30.36 -1.08 -1.74
C GLN A 74 30.36 -2.59 -1.48
N GLY A 75 30.15 -3.37 -2.55
CA GLY A 75 29.92 -4.80 -2.44
C GLY A 75 28.54 -5.09 -1.85
N ASP A 76 28.48 -5.86 -0.76
CA ASP A 76 27.22 -6.24 -0.08
C ASP A 76 26.94 -5.37 1.17
N ARG A 77 27.63 -4.22 1.28
CA ARG A 77 27.53 -3.31 2.43
C ARG A 77 27.13 -1.92 1.99
N ILE A 78 26.23 -1.32 2.75
CA ILE A 78 25.81 0.06 2.61
C ILE A 78 26.79 0.95 3.38
N VAL A 79 27.36 1.93 2.70
CA VAL A 79 28.38 2.85 3.24
C VAL A 79 27.82 4.27 3.22
N GLY A 80 27.89 4.96 4.36
CA GLY A 80 27.40 6.34 4.51
C GLY A 80 25.93 6.47 4.94
N ALA A 81 25.23 5.36 5.18
CA ALA A 81 23.93 5.39 5.86
C ALA A 81 24.09 5.74 7.33
N SER A 82 23.17 6.57 7.85
CA SER A 82 23.10 6.84 9.29
C SER A 82 22.68 5.59 10.06
N VAL A 83 23.18 5.48 11.30
CA VAL A 83 22.90 4.36 12.19
C VAL A 83 21.88 4.81 13.23
N CYS A 84 20.88 3.98 13.46
CA CYS A 84 19.85 4.14 14.47
C CYS A 84 20.34 3.68 15.86
N ASP A 85 19.59 3.97 16.91
CA ASP A 85 19.93 3.68 18.31
C ASP A 85 20.08 2.17 18.58
N ASP A 86 19.47 1.33 17.73
CA ASP A 86 19.56 -0.12 17.74
C ASP A 86 20.76 -0.68 16.96
N GLY A 87 21.65 0.18 16.47
CA GLY A 87 22.85 -0.20 15.71
C GLY A 87 22.58 -0.62 14.27
N ARG A 88 21.32 -0.51 13.78
CA ARG A 88 20.96 -0.80 12.39
C ARG A 88 21.12 0.44 11.53
N ASP A 89 21.56 0.25 10.30
CA ASP A 89 21.59 1.34 9.32
C ASP A 89 20.17 1.75 8.88
N SER A 90 20.05 2.97 8.35
CA SER A 90 18.79 3.56 7.93
C SER A 90 18.07 2.72 6.85
N CYS A 91 18.78 2.09 5.91
CA CYS A 91 18.17 1.23 4.90
C CYS A 91 17.58 -0.04 5.50
N SER A 92 18.34 -0.74 6.35
CA SER A 92 17.90 -1.93 7.08
C SER A 92 16.69 -1.63 7.95
N LYS A 93 16.67 -0.46 8.59
CA LYS A 93 15.54 -0.02 9.40
C LYS A 93 14.31 0.28 8.56
N VAL A 94 14.47 0.99 7.44
CA VAL A 94 13.36 1.28 6.51
C VAL A 94 12.76 -0.01 5.98
N SER A 95 13.59 -0.97 5.55
CA SER A 95 13.14 -2.28 5.07
C SER A 95 12.35 -3.03 6.15
N PHE A 96 12.89 -3.09 7.37
CA PHE A 96 12.24 -3.75 8.51
C PHE A 96 10.88 -3.12 8.85
N VAL A 97 10.84 -1.79 9.03
CA VAL A 97 9.62 -1.07 9.41
C VAL A 97 8.58 -1.12 8.30
N SER A 98 9.00 -0.96 7.04
CA SER A 98 8.08 -1.04 5.89
C SER A 98 7.43 -2.41 5.81
N LYS A 99 8.22 -3.49 5.94
CA LYS A 99 7.71 -4.86 5.98
C LYS A 99 6.73 -5.07 7.14
N GLN A 100 7.05 -4.57 8.33
CA GLN A 100 6.17 -4.70 9.49
C GLN A 100 4.84 -3.97 9.27
N ILE A 101 4.87 -2.73 8.77
CA ILE A 101 3.66 -1.95 8.51
C ILE A 101 2.81 -2.63 7.42
N LEU A 102 3.44 -3.11 6.34
CA LEU A 102 2.75 -3.81 5.26
C LEU A 102 2.10 -5.12 5.74
N GLU A 103 2.80 -5.89 6.56
CA GLU A 103 2.28 -7.14 7.08
C GLU A 103 1.12 -6.93 8.07
N GLU A 104 1.25 -5.94 8.94
CA GLU A 104 0.19 -5.54 9.88
C GLU A 104 -1.04 -4.95 9.17
N THR A 105 -0.86 -4.33 8.00
CA THR A 105 -1.94 -3.68 7.25
C THR A 105 -2.58 -4.64 6.24
N PHE A 106 -1.80 -5.14 5.28
CA PHE A 106 -2.29 -5.96 4.17
C PHE A 106 -2.18 -7.45 4.45
N GLY A 107 -1.13 -7.89 5.16
CA GLY A 107 -0.96 -9.29 5.55
C GLY A 107 -2.11 -9.78 6.44
N LYS A 108 -2.50 -8.99 7.44
CA LYS A 108 -3.69 -9.28 8.28
C LYS A 108 -5.00 -9.30 7.51
N TRP A 109 -5.07 -8.61 6.37
CA TRP A 109 -6.26 -8.58 5.52
C TRP A 109 -6.26 -9.69 4.46
N GLY A 110 -5.23 -10.55 4.45
CA GLY A 110 -5.08 -11.63 3.47
C GLY A 110 -4.88 -11.14 2.04
N ARG A 111 -4.39 -9.91 1.85
CA ARG A 111 -4.10 -9.32 0.53
C ARG A 111 -2.66 -9.57 0.14
N THR A 112 -2.44 -9.88 -1.13
CA THR A 112 -1.08 -10.05 -1.63
C THR A 112 -0.52 -8.69 -2.04
N TYR A 113 0.76 -8.45 -1.81
CA TYR A 113 1.35 -7.16 -2.12
C TYR A 113 2.79 -7.30 -2.55
N GLU A 114 3.23 -6.38 -3.40
CA GLU A 114 4.63 -6.17 -3.76
C GLU A 114 4.99 -4.72 -3.50
N PHE A 115 5.94 -4.49 -2.59
CA PHE A 115 6.50 -3.20 -2.27
C PHE A 115 7.98 -3.20 -2.63
N PHE A 116 8.42 -2.17 -3.36
CA PHE A 116 9.83 -1.96 -3.65
C PHE A 116 10.12 -0.48 -3.89
N VAL A 117 11.40 -0.14 -3.74
CA VAL A 117 11.89 1.20 -3.98
C VAL A 117 12.93 1.16 -5.09
N SER A 118 12.87 2.09 -6.04
CA SER A 118 13.83 2.20 -7.15
C SER A 118 14.39 3.61 -7.26
N GLY A 119 15.59 3.77 -7.80
CA GLY A 119 16.26 5.07 -8.01
C GLY A 119 17.76 5.00 -7.76
N THR A 120 18.18 4.39 -6.66
CA THR A 120 19.61 4.13 -6.33
C THR A 120 19.84 2.67 -5.97
N GLU A 121 21.10 2.23 -6.02
CA GLU A 121 21.48 0.85 -5.68
C GLU A 121 21.10 0.52 -4.22
N SER A 122 21.32 1.43 -3.28
CA SER A 122 21.02 1.23 -1.86
C SER A 122 19.54 0.99 -1.58
N VAL A 123 18.65 1.75 -2.23
CA VAL A 123 17.20 1.59 -2.03
C VAL A 123 16.63 0.42 -2.82
N SER A 124 17.30 -0.04 -3.89
CA SER A 124 16.84 -1.20 -4.67
C SER A 124 16.84 -2.51 -3.88
N LEU A 125 17.60 -2.57 -2.78
CA LEU A 125 17.60 -3.67 -1.82
C LEU A 125 16.34 -3.69 -0.93
N ILE A 126 15.59 -2.59 -0.89
CA ILE A 126 14.35 -2.49 -0.11
C ILE A 126 13.22 -3.08 -0.94
N ASN A 127 12.90 -4.34 -0.64
CA ASN A 127 11.72 -5.01 -1.15
C ASN A 127 10.97 -5.72 -0.01
N ALA A 128 9.65 -5.79 -0.15
CA ALA A 128 8.79 -6.57 0.72
C ALA A 128 7.64 -7.11 -0.11
N SER A 129 7.38 -8.40 -0.02
CA SER A 129 6.24 -9.01 -0.68
C SER A 129 5.57 -10.05 0.23
N ASN A 130 4.26 -10.19 0.06
CA ASN A 130 3.48 -11.26 0.64
C ASN A 130 2.75 -11.97 -0.50
N GLY A 131 3.33 -13.09 -0.96
CA GLY A 131 2.86 -13.82 -2.13
C GLY A 131 3.43 -13.32 -3.46
N ALA A 132 2.99 -13.95 -4.55
CA ALA A 132 3.32 -13.54 -5.92
C ALA A 132 2.10 -12.87 -6.54
N CYS A 133 2.25 -11.62 -6.99
CA CYS A 133 1.19 -10.93 -7.74
C CYS A 133 0.95 -11.66 -9.08
N ARG A 134 -0.17 -12.40 -9.18
CA ARG A 134 -0.58 -13.10 -10.40
C ARG A 134 -1.56 -12.23 -11.19
N GLY A 135 -1.14 -11.71 -12.34
CA GLY A 135 -2.02 -10.99 -13.26
C GLY A 135 -1.63 -9.52 -13.46
N ALA A 136 -2.64 -8.69 -13.76
CA ALA A 136 -2.44 -7.25 -13.92
C ALA A 136 -2.01 -6.64 -12.58
N ARG A 137 -0.91 -5.89 -12.59
CA ARG A 137 -0.38 -5.21 -11.41
C ARG A 137 -1.04 -3.84 -11.31
N GLU A 138 -1.85 -3.66 -10.28
CA GLU A 138 -2.45 -2.38 -9.94
C GLU A 138 -1.72 -1.81 -8.74
N GLY A 139 -1.29 -0.56 -8.84
CA GLY A 139 -0.44 0.01 -7.82
C GLY A 139 -0.15 1.47 -8.02
N PHE A 140 0.46 2.04 -6.99
CA PHE A 140 0.77 3.44 -6.92
C PHE A 140 2.28 3.62 -6.85
N VAL A 141 2.79 4.50 -7.71
CA VAL A 141 4.18 4.94 -7.68
C VAL A 141 4.20 6.36 -7.14
N ARG A 142 4.95 6.56 -6.07
CA ARG A 142 5.18 7.88 -5.49
C ARG A 142 6.63 8.31 -5.69
N PRO A 143 6.90 9.34 -6.50
CA PRO A 143 8.23 9.92 -6.58
C PRO A 143 8.52 10.72 -5.32
N GLU A 144 9.67 10.47 -4.72
CA GLU A 144 10.23 11.20 -3.58
C GLU A 144 11.54 11.86 -4.02
N LYS A 145 11.59 13.19 -3.84
CA LYS A 145 12.78 13.97 -4.11
C LYS A 145 13.73 13.85 -2.94
N VAL A 146 14.91 13.30 -3.19
CA VAL A 146 15.99 13.23 -2.21
C VAL A 146 16.85 14.49 -2.33
N ARG A 147 17.45 14.94 -1.22
CA ARG A 147 18.39 16.06 -1.24
C ARG A 147 19.53 15.73 -2.22
N GLY A 148 19.89 16.65 -3.11
CA GLY A 148 20.99 16.43 -4.06
C GLY A 148 20.59 15.84 -5.43
N SER A 149 19.38 16.16 -5.93
CA SER A 149 18.91 15.83 -7.29
C SER A 149 18.73 14.34 -7.62
N VAL A 150 18.68 13.48 -6.60
CA VAL A 150 18.35 12.06 -6.77
C VAL A 150 16.84 11.89 -6.60
N ASP A 151 16.19 11.31 -7.61
CA ASP A 151 14.78 10.95 -7.54
C ASP A 151 14.65 9.46 -7.20
N VAL A 152 13.80 9.16 -6.22
CA VAL A 152 13.52 7.80 -5.76
C VAL A 152 12.02 7.52 -5.93
N ASN A 153 11.68 6.39 -6.52
CA ASN A 153 10.31 5.96 -6.72
C ASN A 153 9.94 4.87 -5.70
N VAL A 154 8.98 5.17 -4.84
CA VAL A 154 8.40 4.21 -3.91
C VAL A 154 7.17 3.60 -4.58
N THR A 155 7.19 2.28 -4.81
CA THR A 155 6.12 1.58 -5.52
C THR A 155 5.48 0.55 -4.61
N ILE A 156 4.15 0.50 -4.61
CA ILE A 156 3.37 -0.58 -4.02
C ILE A 156 2.36 -1.09 -5.06
N TYR A 157 2.32 -2.40 -5.23
CA TYR A 157 1.27 -3.12 -5.95
C TYR A 157 0.40 -3.86 -4.96
N LEU A 158 -0.91 -3.70 -5.10
CA LEU A 158 -1.91 -4.47 -4.36
C LEU A 158 -2.49 -5.53 -5.27
N CYS A 159 -2.59 -6.72 -4.71
CA CYS A 159 -3.00 -7.98 -5.31
C CYS A 159 -3.76 -8.77 -4.21
#